data_AF-A0A9X1JP53-F1
#
_entry.id   AF-A0A9X1JP53-F1
#
_cell.length_a   1.000
_cell.length_b   1.000
_cell.length_c   1.000
_cell.angle_alpha   90.00
_cell.angle_beta   90.00
_cell.angle_gamma   90.00
#
_symmetry.space_group_name_H-M   'P 1'
#
loop_
_entity.id
_entity.type
_entity.pdbx_description
1 polymer ?
#
loop_
_entity_poly.entity_id
_entity_poly.type
_entity_poly.pdbx_seq_one_letter_code
_entity_poly.pdbx_strand_id
1 'polypeptide(L)'
;MKNIVNETEYNVDSGEAYYLTITFGNGQDGDSSFRDVEGQYHTGSIINIKIGTGAKLEGTFILIGSLVTDTNPDTNKTSISYYINGEEVETYSEDVEEDNSAIYYTTFIKFI
;
A
#
# COMPACT_ATOMS: atom_id res chain seq x y z
N MET A 1 0.02 -9.86 16.68
CA MET A 1 0.10 -9.08 15.42
C MET A 1 -0.67 -9.82 14.34
N LYS A 2 -1.76 -9.21 13.85
CA LYS A 2 -2.62 -9.77 12.81
C LYS A 2 -1.97 -9.57 11.45
N ASN A 3 -2.10 -10.54 10.53
CA ASN A 3 -1.69 -10.38 9.14
C ASN A 3 -2.92 -10.41 8.24
N ILE A 4 -3.02 -9.43 7.35
CA ILE A 4 -4.11 -9.24 6.40
C ILE A 4 -3.53 -9.36 5.00
N VAL A 5 -4.10 -10.24 4.19
CA VAL A 5 -3.71 -10.39 2.78
C VAL A 5 -4.79 -9.79 1.91
N ASN A 6 -4.38 -8.90 1.03
CA ASN A 6 -5.25 -8.11 0.18
C ASN A 6 -4.82 -8.25 -1.28
N GLU A 7 -5.79 -8.25 -2.19
CA GLU A 7 -5.57 -8.31 -3.62
C GLU A 7 -6.42 -7.24 -4.30
N THR A 8 -5.85 -6.52 -5.26
CA THR A 8 -6.57 -5.56 -6.10
C THR A 8 -5.96 -5.50 -7.50
N GLU A 9 -6.75 -5.02 -8.46
CA GLU A 9 -6.33 -4.86 -9.85
C GLU A 9 -6.37 -3.37 -10.23
N TYR A 10 -5.42 -2.92 -11.06
CA TYR A 10 -5.35 -1.55 -11.56
C TYR A 10 -5.02 -1.52 -13.05
N ASN A 11 -5.80 -0.76 -13.83
CA ASN A 11 -5.59 -0.66 -15.28
C ASN A 11 -4.41 0.27 -15.60
N VAL A 12 -3.55 -0.13 -16.53
CA VAL A 12 -2.42 0.70 -16.97
C VAL A 12 -2.45 0.99 -18.47
N ASP A 13 -2.13 2.23 -18.82
CA ASP A 13 -1.90 2.72 -20.17
C ASP A 13 -0.42 2.60 -20.52
N SER A 14 -0.11 1.86 -21.58
CA SER A 14 1.28 1.53 -21.96
C SER A 14 2.22 2.73 -22.13
N GLY A 15 1.68 3.91 -22.45
CA GLY A 15 2.44 5.16 -22.68
C GLY A 15 2.75 5.98 -21.43
N GLU A 16 2.19 5.65 -20.27
CA GLU A 16 2.25 6.48 -19.06
C GLU A 16 3.24 5.96 -18.01
N ALA A 17 3.70 6.87 -17.15
CA ALA A 17 4.45 6.53 -15.95
C ALA A 17 3.50 6.47 -14.74
N TYR A 18 3.74 5.50 -13.86
CA TYR A 18 2.90 5.27 -12.69
C TYR A 18 3.67 5.50 -11.40
N TYR A 19 3.02 6.17 -10.46
CA TYR A 19 3.56 6.58 -9.18
C TYR A 19 2.67 6.10 -8.04
N LEU A 20 3.25 5.40 -7.07
CA LEU A 20 2.57 4.87 -5.91
C LEU A 20 2.69 5.83 -4.73
N THR A 21 1.58 6.04 -4.04
CA THR A 21 1.52 6.63 -2.71
C THR A 21 0.76 5.69 -1.78
N ILE A 22 1.25 5.53 -0.56
CA ILE A 22 0.59 4.75 0.49
C ILE A 22 0.34 5.68 1.66
N THR A 23 -0.89 5.71 2.17
CA THR A 23 -1.24 6.52 3.34
C THR A 23 -1.85 5.66 4.43
N PHE A 24 -1.51 5.96 5.68
CA PHE A 24 -2.13 5.35 6.85
C PHE A 24 -3.23 6.25 7.39
N GLY A 25 -4.14 5.67 8.18
CA GLY A 25 -5.26 6.41 8.77
C GLY A 25 -4.81 7.52 9.72
N ASN A 26 -5.74 8.43 10.03
CA ASN A 26 -5.47 9.48 11.01
C ASN A 26 -5.19 8.88 12.39
N GLY A 27 -4.12 9.34 13.04
CA GLY A 27 -3.69 8.81 14.34
C GLY A 27 -2.99 7.46 14.26
N GLN A 28 -2.56 7.03 13.07
CA GLN A 28 -1.81 5.79 12.87
C GLN A 28 -0.39 6.10 12.41
N ASP A 29 0.56 5.28 12.82
CA ASP A 29 1.94 5.30 12.34
C ASP A 29 2.24 4.01 11.59
N GLY A 30 3.13 4.07 10.61
CA GLY A 30 3.41 2.90 9.80
C GLY A 30 4.57 3.05 8.84
N ASP A 31 4.94 1.90 8.29
CA ASP A 31 6.01 1.81 7.30
C ASP A 31 5.62 0.77 6.25
N SER A 32 6.08 0.97 5.00
CA SER A 32 5.79 0.11 3.87
C SER A 32 7.07 -0.27 3.14
N SER A 33 7.10 -1.46 2.56
CA SER A 33 8.21 -1.94 1.74
C SER A 33 7.70 -2.69 0.52
N PHE A 34 8.31 -2.44 -0.64
CA PHE A 34 8.00 -3.16 -1.87
C PHE A 34 9.20 -3.13 -2.83
N ARG A 35 9.13 -3.96 -3.88
CA ARG A 35 10.07 -3.96 -5.00
C ARG A 35 9.34 -3.50 -6.26
N ASP A 36 9.85 -2.48 -6.95
CA ASP A 36 9.26 -1.99 -8.19
C ASP A 36 9.58 -2.90 -9.40
N VAL A 37 9.00 -2.58 -10.57
CA VAL A 37 9.20 -3.40 -11.79
C VAL A 37 10.59 -3.28 -12.39
N GLU A 38 11.38 -2.26 -11.99
CA GLU A 38 12.80 -2.13 -12.35
C GLU A 38 13.69 -2.92 -11.38
N GLY A 39 13.10 -3.51 -10.33
CA GLY A 39 13.76 -4.33 -9.34
C GLY A 39 14.36 -3.56 -8.16
N GLN A 40 14.08 -2.26 -8.02
CA GLN A 40 14.53 -1.45 -6.90
C GLN A 40 13.63 -1.65 -5.67
N TYR A 41 14.23 -1.70 -4.49
CA TYR A 41 13.49 -1.78 -3.23
C TYR A 41 13.23 -0.37 -2.69
N HIS A 42 11.98 -0.14 -2.30
CA HIS A 42 11.52 1.07 -1.64
C HIS A 42 11.06 0.71 -0.24
N THR A 43 11.43 1.50 0.76
CA THR A 43 11.04 1.30 2.16
C THR A 43 10.92 2.67 2.84
N GLY A 44 10.07 2.80 3.85
CA GLY A 44 9.76 4.07 4.48
C GLY A 44 8.37 4.57 4.10
N SER A 45 8.16 5.87 4.30
CA SER A 45 7.01 6.57 3.77
C SER A 45 7.03 6.56 2.24
N ILE A 46 6.05 5.89 1.63
CA ILE A 46 5.92 5.79 0.18
C ILE A 46 5.03 6.92 -0.32
N ILE A 47 5.65 7.98 -0.83
CA ILE A 47 4.95 9.16 -1.35
C ILE A 47 5.45 9.44 -2.76
N ASN A 48 4.55 9.35 -3.73
CA ASN A 48 4.79 9.64 -5.14
C ASN A 48 6.05 8.93 -5.70
N ILE A 49 6.23 7.66 -5.37
CA ILE A 49 7.36 6.85 -5.82
C ILE A 49 7.04 6.25 -7.18
N LYS A 50 7.89 6.48 -8.18
CA LYS A 50 7.71 5.87 -9.50
C LYS A 50 7.85 4.36 -9.39
N ILE A 51 6.82 3.62 -9.81
CA ILE A 51 6.80 2.15 -9.76
C ILE A 51 7.02 1.49 -11.12
N GLY A 52 6.94 2.26 -12.21
CA GLY A 52 7.17 1.76 -13.55
C GLY A 52 6.55 2.62 -14.65
N THR A 53 6.60 2.10 -15.87
CA THR A 53 5.80 2.58 -17.01
C THR A 53 4.72 1.55 -17.31
N GLY A 54 3.57 1.96 -17.86
CA GLY A 54 2.46 1.05 -18.16
C GLY A 54 2.89 -0.18 -18.94
N ALA A 55 3.71 -0.01 -19.98
CA ALA A 55 4.23 -1.13 -20.79
C ALA A 55 5.08 -2.16 -20.02
N LYS A 56 5.64 -1.80 -18.86
CA LYS A 56 6.38 -2.71 -17.98
C LYS A 56 5.52 -3.25 -16.84
N LEU A 57 4.47 -2.52 -16.47
CA LEU A 57 3.55 -2.89 -15.42
C LEU A 57 2.50 -3.89 -15.92
N GLU A 58 2.00 -3.73 -17.14
CA GLU A 58 0.94 -4.56 -17.72
C GLU A 58 1.24 -6.07 -17.58
N GLY A 59 0.31 -6.81 -16.97
CA GLY A 59 0.44 -8.25 -16.71
C GLY A 59 1.38 -8.62 -15.55
N THR A 60 1.94 -7.65 -14.84
CA THR A 60 2.77 -7.86 -13.65
C THR A 60 2.01 -7.54 -12.36
N PHE A 61 2.66 -7.74 -11.22
CA PHE A 61 2.13 -7.33 -9.92
C PHE A 61 3.25 -6.76 -9.05
N ILE A 62 2.86 -5.89 -8.13
CA ILE A 62 3.73 -5.46 -7.03
C ILE A 62 3.16 -6.02 -5.73
N LEU A 63 4.05 -6.61 -4.92
CA LEU A 63 3.77 -7.05 -3.57
C LEU A 63 4.26 -5.99 -2.59
N ILE A 64 3.36 -5.50 -1.75
CA ILE A 64 3.62 -4.48 -0.75
C ILE A 64 3.42 -5.07 0.63
N GLY A 65 4.45 -5.03 1.47
CA GLY A 65 4.34 -5.26 2.90
C GLY A 65 4.16 -3.94 3.63
N SER A 66 3.28 -3.86 4.63
CA SER A 66 3.10 -2.65 5.43
C SER A 66 2.79 -2.99 6.87
N LEU A 67 3.45 -2.35 7.82
CA LEU A 67 3.12 -2.42 9.23
C LEU A 67 2.43 -1.13 9.61
N VAL A 68 1.20 -1.23 10.13
CA VAL A 68 0.42 -0.08 10.58
C VAL A 68 0.07 -0.28 12.05
N THR A 69 0.34 0.72 12.87
CA THR A 69 0.08 0.73 14.31
C THR A 69 -0.96 1.80 14.61
N ASP A 70 -2.01 1.43 15.33
CA ASP A 70 -2.98 2.42 15.82
C ASP A 70 -2.42 3.15 17.03
N THR A 71 -1.82 4.32 16.81
CA THR A 71 -1.28 5.14 17.89
C THR A 71 -2.35 6.00 18.58
N ASN A 72 -3.59 5.94 18.10
CA ASN A 72 -4.73 6.61 18.70
C ASN A 72 -5.50 5.63 19.60
N PRO A 73 -5.49 5.82 20.93
CA PRO A 73 -6.16 4.90 21.86
C PRO A 73 -7.69 4.94 21.75
N ASP A 74 -8.26 5.90 21.03
CA ASP A 74 -9.72 6.07 20.94
C ASP A 74 -10.34 5.40 19.69
N THR A 75 -9.54 4.89 18.75
CA THR A 75 -10.04 4.29 17.49
C THR A 75 -10.11 2.78 17.52
N ASN A 76 -9.12 2.10 18.10
CA ASN A 76 -8.96 0.65 18.03
C ASN A 76 -9.05 0.11 16.60
N LYS A 77 -8.44 0.83 15.64
CA LYS A 77 -8.57 0.56 14.21
C LYS A 77 -7.35 1.01 13.42
N THR A 78 -6.90 0.17 12.49
CA THR A 78 -5.90 0.53 11.48
C THR A 78 -6.53 0.63 10.09
N SER A 79 -5.97 1.48 9.23
CA SER A 79 -6.36 1.62 7.84
C SER A 79 -5.17 1.96 6.97
N ILE A 80 -5.19 1.44 5.75
CA ILE A 80 -4.17 1.69 4.74
C ILE A 80 -4.84 1.94 3.40
N SER A 81 -4.45 3.01 2.72
CA SER A 81 -4.96 3.38 1.41
C SER A 81 -3.82 3.44 0.40
N TYR A 82 -4.10 2.95 -0.80
CA TYR A 82 -3.16 2.92 -1.91
C TYR A 82 -3.64 3.85 -3.00
N TYR A 83 -2.72 4.67 -3.51
CA TYR A 83 -3.00 5.59 -4.61
C TYR A 83 -2.00 5.39 -5.73
N ILE A 84 -2.50 5.35 -6.96
CA ILE A 84 -1.68 5.33 -8.17
C ILE A 84 -1.97 6.60 -8.96
N ASN A 85 -0.93 7.39 -9.24
CA ASN A 85 -1.06 8.69 -9.91
C ASN A 85 -2.06 9.66 -9.24
N GLY A 86 -2.25 9.51 -7.92
CA GLY A 86 -3.20 10.30 -7.13
C GLY A 86 -4.65 9.80 -7.16
N GLU A 87 -4.96 8.76 -7.95
CA GLU A 87 -6.23 8.05 -7.91
C GLU A 87 -6.22 7.02 -6.78
N GLU A 88 -7.27 6.99 -5.96
CA GLU A 88 -7.43 5.95 -4.93
C GLU A 88 -7.72 4.60 -5.60
N VAL A 89 -6.85 3.63 -5.36
CA VAL A 89 -6.99 2.27 -5.87
C VAL A 89 -7.86 1.46 -4.93
N GLU A 90 -7.50 1.47 -3.64
CA GLU A 90 -8.21 0.72 -2.61
C GLU A 90 -7.84 1.23 -1.21
N THR A 91 -8.79 1.09 -0.28
CA THR A 91 -8.61 1.37 1.14
C THR A 91 -9.03 0.15 1.96
N TYR A 92 -8.10 -0.40 2.73
CA TYR A 92 -8.39 -1.49 3.67
C TYR A 92 -8.40 -0.98 5.09
N SER A 93 -9.25 -1.57 5.92
CA SER A 93 -9.34 -1.17 7.30
C SER A 93 -9.82 -2.29 8.21
N GLU A 94 -9.21 -2.36 9.39
CA GLU A 94 -9.33 -3.48 10.29
C GLU A 94 -9.33 -3.01 11.73
N ASP A 95 -10.18 -3.62 12.54
CA ASP A 95 -10.20 -3.37 13.98
C ASP A 95 -9.02 -4.08 14.65
N VAL A 96 -8.50 -3.47 15.72
CA VAL A 96 -7.47 -4.04 16.58
C VAL A 96 -7.99 -4.27 18.00
N GLU A 97 -7.45 -5.28 18.68
CA GLU A 97 -7.96 -5.72 19.99
C GLU A 97 -7.56 -4.79 21.15
N GLU A 98 -6.43 -4.08 21.01
CA GLU A 98 -5.85 -3.24 22.06
C GLU A 98 -5.25 -1.95 21.48
N ASP A 99 -5.20 -0.89 22.28
CA ASP A 99 -4.50 0.36 21.96
C ASP A 99 -3.04 0.08 21.55
N ASN A 100 -2.51 0.79 20.54
CA ASN A 100 -1.15 0.59 20.01
C ASN A 100 -0.90 -0.81 19.40
N SER A 101 -1.95 -1.57 19.14
CA SER A 101 -1.83 -2.79 18.34
C SER A 101 -1.46 -2.47 16.90
N ALA A 102 -0.72 -3.40 16.32
CA ALA A 102 -0.27 -3.31 14.94
C ALA A 102 -0.82 -4.44 14.07
N ILE A 103 -1.11 -4.09 12.82
CA ILE A 103 -1.50 -5.00 11.75
C ILE A 103 -0.44 -4.96 10.66
N TYR A 104 -0.08 -6.14 10.18
CA TYR A 104 0.73 -6.30 8.98
C TYR A 104 -0.18 -6.53 7.77
N TYR A 105 -0.17 -5.60 6.82
CA TYR A 105 -0.87 -5.72 5.55
C TYR A 105 0.09 -6.25 4.47
N THR A 106 -0.35 -7.28 3.76
CA THR A 106 0.31 -7.83 2.58
C THR A 106 -0.61 -7.58 1.39
N THR A 107 -0.29 -6.60 0.56
CA THR A 107 -1.16 -6.19 -0.56
C THR A 107 -0.52 -6.51 -1.89
N PHE A 108 -1.26 -7.21 -2.75
CA PHE A 108 -0.90 -7.46 -4.14
C PHE A 108 -1.69 -6.52 -5.04
N ILE A 109 -0.99 -5.67 -5.78
CA ILE A 109 -1.60 -4.86 -6.84
C ILE A 109 -1.19 -5.50 -8.16
N LYS A 110 -2.16 -6.09 -8.87
CA LYS A 110 -1.96 -6.63 -10.21
C LYS A 110 -2.32 -5.58 -11.25
N PHE A 111 -1.44 -5.39 -12.22
CA PHE A 111 -1.64 -4.40 -13.27
C PHE A 111 -2.20 -5.09 -14.52
N ILE A 112 -3.33 -4.58 -15.02
CA ILE A 112 -4.07 -5.13 -16.15
C ILE A 112 -4.24 -4.13 -17.29
#